data_AF-A0A7L3HLH5-F1
#
_entry.id   AF-A0A7L3HLH5-F1
#
_cell.length_a   1.000
_cell.length_b   1.000
_cell.length_c   1.000
_cell.angle_alpha   90.00
_cell.angle_beta   90.00
_cell.angle_gamma   90.00
#
_symmetry.space_group_name_H-M   'P 1'
#
loop_
_entity.id
_entity.type
_entity.pdbx_description
1 polymer ?
#
loop_
_entity_poly.entity_id
_entity_poly.type
_entity_poly.pdbx_seq_one_letter_code
_entity_poly.pdbx_strand_id
1 'polypeptide(L)' 'DPCEDKRHKDIWSKEKTCDRFPKLLIIGPQKTGTTALYLFLGMHPDLSSNYPSSETFEEIQFFNGHNYHKGIDWWV' A
#
# COMPACT_ATOMS: atom_id res chain seq x y z
N ASP A 1 -5.81 10.63 -8.23
CA ASP A 1 -4.39 10.68 -7.89
C ASP A 1 -4.07 12.03 -7.25
N PRO A 2 -3.67 12.07 -5.96
CA PRO A 2 -3.30 13.30 -5.25
C PRO A 2 -1.98 13.94 -5.73
N CYS A 3 -1.20 13.23 -6.54
CA CYS A 3 0.08 13.72 -7.08
C CYS A 3 -0.10 14.43 -8.43
N GLU A 4 -1.05 13.97 -9.23
CA GLU A 4 -1.30 14.49 -10.58
C GLU A 4 -2.48 15.47 -10.66
N ASP A 5 -3.51 15.34 -9.79
CA ASP A 5 -4.68 16.24 -9.80
C ASP A 5 -4.57 17.29 -8.70
N LYS A 6 -4.49 18.56 -9.11
CA LYS A 6 -4.45 19.73 -8.22
C LYS A 6 -5.56 19.71 -7.18
N ARG A 7 -6.78 19.32 -7.54
CA ARG A 7 -7.92 19.29 -6.62
C ARG A 7 -7.75 18.25 -5.54
N HIS A 8 -7.18 17.09 -5.87
CA HIS A 8 -6.89 16.03 -4.90
C HIS A 8 -5.72 16.42 -3.99
N LYS A 9 -4.73 17.15 -4.52
CA LYS A 9 -3.61 17.69 -3.74
C LYS A 9 -4.08 18.75 -2.74
N ASP A 10 -5.00 19.62 -3.13
CA ASP A 10 -5.51 20.72 -2.30
C ASP A 10 -6.28 20.23 -1.06
N ILE A 11 -6.90 19.04 -1.13
CA ILE A 11 -7.62 18.42 -0.01
C ILE A 11 -6.76 17.42 0.79
N TRP A 12 -5.55 17.12 0.33
CA TRP A 12 -4.65 16.18 1.00
C TRP A 12 -3.74 16.92 2.00
N SER A 13 -3.27 16.21 3.03
CA SER A 13 -2.41 16.81 4.05
C SER A 13 -1.11 17.33 3.46
N LYS A 14 -0.72 18.57 3.82
CA LYS A 14 0.48 19.25 3.31
C LYS A 14 1.80 18.55 3.70
N GLU A 15 1.78 17.75 4.75
CA GLU A 15 2.95 17.01 5.25
C GLU A 15 3.20 15.70 4.48
N LYS A 16 2.26 15.29 3.62
CA LYS A 16 2.34 14.04 2.88
C LYS A 16 2.99 14.25 1.52
N THR A 17 3.70 13.21 1.09
CA THR A 17 4.54 13.23 -0.10
C THR A 17 4.19 12.04 -1.01
N CYS A 18 4.29 12.26 -2.32
CA CYS A 18 3.88 11.33 -3.37
C CYS A 18 4.71 10.06 -3.48
N ASP A 19 5.93 10.10 -2.94
CA ASP A 19 6.88 9.00 -2.87
C ASP A 19 6.48 7.89 -1.88
N ARG A 20 5.46 8.11 -1.05
CA ARG A 20 5.00 7.13 -0.06
C ARG A 20 4.00 6.10 -0.60
N PHE A 21 3.45 6.29 -1.80
CA PHE A 21 2.56 5.30 -2.39
C PHE A 21 3.32 4.05 -2.86
N PRO A 22 2.71 2.85 -2.74
CA PRO A 22 3.34 1.64 -3.25
C PRO A 22 3.48 1.70 -4.77
N LYS A 23 4.67 1.42 -5.27
CA LYS A 23 4.98 1.34 -6.71
C LYS A 23 4.72 -0.05 -7.30
N LEU A 24 4.50 -1.04 -6.45
CA LEU A 24 4.22 -2.43 -6.80
C LEU A 24 3.07 -2.96 -5.93
N LEU A 25 2.14 -3.69 -6.54
CA LEU A 25 1.05 -4.38 -5.85
C LEU A 25 1.05 -5.87 -6.20
N ILE A 26 1.13 -6.72 -5.17
CA ILE A 26 0.95 -8.17 -5.30
C ILE A 26 -0.52 -8.46 -5.02
N ILE A 27 -1.31 -8.71 -6.07
CA ILE A 27 -2.77 -8.77 -5.99
C ILE A 27 -3.36 -10.18 -5.77
N GLY A 28 -2.52 -11.22 -5.65
CA GLY A 28 -2.98 -12.60 -5.52
C GLY A 28 -2.91 -13.41 -6.84
N PRO A 29 -3.77 -14.43 -7.01
CA PRO A 29 -4.83 -14.85 -6.08
C PRO A 29 -4.29 -15.59 -4.84
N GLN A 30 -5.16 -15.96 -3.91
CA GLN A 30 -4.74 -16.70 -2.72
C GLN A 30 -4.20 -18.09 -3.09
N LYS A 31 -3.28 -18.58 -2.25
CA LYS A 31 -2.65 -19.91 -2.37
C LYS A 31 -1.78 -20.10 -3.61
N THR A 32 -1.32 -19.02 -4.24
CA THR A 32 -0.35 -19.06 -5.36
C THR A 32 1.05 -18.63 -4.96
N GLY A 33 1.38 -18.66 -3.67
CA GLY A 33 2.73 -18.33 -3.18
C GLY A 33 3.03 -16.83 -3.08
N THR A 34 2.02 -15.97 -2.95
CA THR A 34 2.21 -14.52 -2.79
C THR A 34 3.02 -14.14 -1.56
N THR A 35 2.85 -14.83 -0.43
CA THR A 35 3.67 -14.63 0.77
C THR A 35 5.14 -14.95 0.50
N ALA A 36 5.45 -16.02 -0.22
CA ALA A 36 6.83 -16.36 -0.56
C ALA A 36 7.47 -15.29 -1.47
N LEU A 37 6.73 -14.85 -2.50
CA LEU A 37 7.17 -13.76 -3.37
C LEU A 37 7.40 -12.47 -2.58
N TYR A 38 6.47 -12.09 -1.70
CA TYR A 38 6.56 -10.92 -0.83
C TYR A 38 7.82 -10.96 0.04
N LEU A 39 8.07 -12.10 0.70
CA LEU A 39 9.26 -12.29 1.54
C LEU A 39 10.55 -12.21 0.73
N PHE A 40 10.59 -12.81 -0.46
CA PHE A 40 11.80 -12.80 -1.28
C PHE A 40 12.09 -11.42 -1.89
N LEU A 41 11.08 -10.66 -2.28
CA LEU A 41 11.25 -9.28 -2.73
C LEU A 41 11.77 -8.38 -1.60
N GLY A 42 11.30 -8.59 -0.37
CA GLY A 42 11.79 -7.87 0.81
C GLY A 42 13.27 -8.13 1.16
N MET A 43 13.91 -9.14 0.57
CA MET A 43 15.36 -9.37 0.74
C MET A 43 16.21 -8.47 -0.17
N HIS A 44 15.63 -7.82 -1.18
CA HIS A 44 16.36 -6.95 -2.09
C HIS A 44 16.56 -5.55 -1.47
N PRO A 45 17.78 -4.98 -1.47
CA PRO A 45 18.07 -3.73 -0.76
C PRO A 45 17.27 -2.52 -1.26
N ASP A 46 16.88 -2.51 -2.53
CA ASP A 46 16.12 -1.40 -3.14
C ASP A 46 14.60 -1.57 -3.02
N LEU A 47 14.12 -2.64 -2.38
CA LEU A 47 12.70 -2.91 -2.18
C LEU A 47 12.37 -2.88 -0.69
N SER A 48 11.35 -2.09 -0.34
CA SER A 48 10.79 -2.06 1.00
C SER A 48 9.35 -2.55 0.96
N SER A 49 8.98 -3.40 1.90
CA SER A 49 7.63 -3.90 2.06
C SER A 49 6.84 -3.03 3.05
N ASN A 50 5.52 -3.21 3.10
CA ASN A 50 4.68 -2.53 4.10
C ASN A 50 4.94 -3.04 5.52
N TYR A 51 4.51 -2.26 6.49
CA TYR A 51 4.43 -2.72 7.88
C TYR A 51 3.30 -3.75 8.03
N PRO A 52 3.49 -4.77 8.87
CA PRO A 52 2.47 -5.78 9.10
C PRO A 52 1.29 -5.19 9.89
N SER A 53 0.10 -5.58 9.49
CA SER A 53 -1.16 -5.35 10.18
C SER A 53 -1.34 -6.36 11.32
N SER A 54 -1.91 -5.95 12.44
CA SER A 54 -2.28 -6.86 13.53
C SER A 54 -3.45 -7.80 13.16
N GLU A 55 -4.26 -7.42 12.17
CA GLU A 55 -5.45 -8.18 11.76
C GLU A 55 -5.19 -9.06 10.53
N THR A 56 -4.38 -8.54 9.60
CA THR A 56 -4.20 -9.12 8.24
C THR A 56 -2.74 -9.45 7.92
N PHE A 57 -1.85 -9.39 8.91
CA PHE A 57 -0.43 -9.72 8.79
C PHE A 57 0.25 -8.92 7.67
N GLU A 58 0.89 -9.57 6.70
CA GLU A 58 1.55 -8.88 5.57
C GLU A 58 0.58 -8.17 4.62
N GLU A 59 -0.72 -8.52 4.61
CA GLU A 59 -1.69 -7.97 3.67
C GLU A 59 -2.31 -6.66 4.18
N ILE A 60 -2.32 -5.60 3.37
CA ILE A 60 -2.99 -4.35 3.73
C ILE A 60 -4.51 -4.43 3.54
N GLN A 61 -4.97 -5.17 2.52
CA GLN A 61 -6.40 -5.31 2.20
C GLN A 61 -7.14 -3.95 2.07
N PHE A 62 -6.50 -2.96 1.45
CA PHE A 62 -7.10 -1.62 1.28
C PHE A 62 -8.28 -1.62 0.28
N PHE A 63 -8.10 -2.22 -0.90
CA PHE A 63 -9.07 -2.14 -2.01
C PHE A 63 -10.20 -3.18 -1.97
N ASN A 64 -10.21 -4.10 -1.00
CA ASN A 64 -11.11 -5.27 -1.01
C ASN A 64 -12.31 -5.15 -0.05
N GLY A 65 -12.53 -4.00 0.59
CA GLY A 65 -13.64 -3.84 1.53
C GLY A 65 -13.58 -2.59 2.40
N HIS A 66 -13.81 -2.78 3.70
CA HIS A 66 -14.08 -1.69 4.63
C HIS A 66 -12.91 -0.71 4.81
N ASN A 67 -11.68 -1.18 4.64
CA ASN A 67 -10.48 -0.35 4.77
C ASN A 67 -10.41 0.77 3.73
N TYR A 68 -11.05 0.62 2.58
CA TYR A 68 -11.10 1.66 1.55
C TYR A 68 -11.74 2.95 2.08
N HIS A 69 -12.76 2.83 2.94
CA HIS A 69 -13.46 3.97 3.53
C HIS A 69 -12.62 4.74 4.56
N LYS A 70 -11.52 4.15 5.05
CA LYS A 70 -10.56 4.83 5.94
C LYS A 70 -9.72 5.87 5.20
N GLY A 71 -9.80 5.89 3.85
CA GLY A 71 -9.15 6.87 3.00
C GLY A 71 -7.66 6.59 2.76
N ILE A 72 -7.08 7.34 1.83
CA ILE A 72 -5.69 7.16 1.38
C ILE A 72 -4.67 7.42 2.49
N ASP A 73 -5.00 8.22 3.50
CA ASP A 73 -4.08 8.49 4.62
C ASP A 73 -3.87 7.27 5.52
N TRP A 74 -4.84 6.36 5.56
CA TRP A 74 -4.69 5.07 6.25
C TRP A 74 -3.80 4.10 5.46
N TRP A 75 -3.73 4.26 4.14
CA TRP A 75 -2.99 3.39 3.24
C TRP A 75 -1.50 3.72 3.15
N VAL A 76 -1.11 4.96 3.48
CA VAL A 76 0.20 5.57 3.20
C VAL A 76 1.01 5.92 4.44
#